data_AF-A0A838A9R0-F1
#
_entry.id   AF-A0A838A9R0-F1
#
_cell.length_a   1.000
_cell.length_b   1.000
_cell.length_c   1.000
_cell.angle_alpha   90.00
_cell.angle_beta   90.00
_cell.angle_gamma   90.00
#
_symmetry.space_group_name_H-M   'P 1'
#
loop_
_entity.id
_entity.type
_entity.pdbx_description
1 polymer ?
#
loop_
_entity_poly.entity_id
_entity_poly.type
_entity_poly.pdbx_seq_one_letter_code
_entity_poly.pdbx_strand_id
1 'polypeptide(L)'
;MGPWLPEPVGTEDGTLGPLEFAPQRESVSMALLASFEQLAPAERAVFVLRAVFGNDHRSIAETPESSQANSRQSYARATQRLRESPARFERLTDSWS
;
A
#
# COMPACT_ATOMS: atom_id res chain seq x y z
N MET A 1 -28.40 -24.49 -7.35
CA MET A 1 -28.08 -23.89 -6.04
C MET A 1 -27.71 -25.02 -5.09
N GLY A 2 -26.43 -25.37 -5.01
CA GLY A 2 -25.89 -26.27 -3.99
C GLY A 2 -25.18 -25.42 -2.92
N PRO A 3 -25.19 -25.82 -1.64
CA PRO A 3 -24.62 -25.02 -0.57
C PRO A 3 -23.10 -25.11 -0.67
N TRP A 4 -22.46 -23.95 -0.85
CA TRP A 4 -21.02 -23.84 -0.66
C TRP A 4 -20.74 -22.85 0.46
N LEU A 5 -20.37 -23.41 1.61
CA LEU A 5 -19.17 -23.00 2.32
C LEU A 5 -18.60 -24.28 2.93
N PRO A 6 -17.30 -24.61 2.74
CA PRO A 6 -16.71 -25.71 3.49
C PRO A 6 -16.85 -25.39 4.98
N GLU A 7 -17.14 -26.39 5.80
CA GLU A 7 -17.17 -26.18 7.24
C GLU A 7 -15.82 -25.58 7.68
N PRO A 8 -15.83 -24.52 8.52
CA PRO A 8 -14.59 -23.98 9.04
C PRO A 8 -13.86 -25.10 9.76
N VAL A 9 -12.69 -25.46 9.24
CA VAL A 9 -11.81 -26.42 9.89
C VAL A 9 -11.39 -25.81 11.22
N GLY A 10 -12.07 -26.24 12.28
CA GLY A 10 -11.69 -25.96 13.66
C GLY A 10 -10.37 -26.65 13.91
N THR A 11 -9.28 -25.94 13.73
CA THR A 11 -7.97 -26.35 14.19
C THR A 11 -8.04 -26.48 15.70
N GLU A 12 -7.64 -27.64 16.19
CA GLU A 12 -7.99 -28.19 17.51
C GLU A 12 -7.47 -27.33 18.70
N ASP A 13 -6.61 -26.34 18.39
CA ASP A 13 -6.05 -25.35 19.32
C ASP A 13 -6.69 -23.94 19.22
N GLY A 14 -7.83 -23.80 18.53
CA GLY A 14 -8.55 -22.51 18.40
C GLY A 14 -7.87 -21.47 17.51
N THR A 15 -6.82 -21.85 16.78
CA THR A 15 -6.10 -20.98 15.84
C THR A 15 -6.54 -21.30 14.42
N LEU A 16 -7.26 -20.44 13.70
CA LEU A 16 -7.83 -20.74 12.37
C LEU A 16 -6.79 -20.92 11.23
N GLY A 17 -5.51 -21.16 11.53
CA GLY A 17 -4.46 -21.40 10.54
C GLY A 17 -4.32 -20.22 9.55
N PRO A 18 -3.99 -20.46 8.27
CA PRO A 18 -3.84 -19.43 7.22
C PRO A 18 -5.02 -18.44 7.09
N LEU A 19 -6.21 -18.80 7.59
CA LEU A 19 -7.38 -17.93 7.61
C LEU A 19 -7.22 -16.73 8.54
N GLU A 20 -6.40 -16.81 9.60
CA GLU A 20 -6.06 -15.69 10.49
C GLU A 20 -5.30 -14.59 9.72
N PHE A 21 -4.45 -15.00 8.77
CA PHE A 21 -3.59 -14.09 8.01
C PHE A 21 -4.29 -13.50 6.78
N ALA A 22 -5.31 -14.16 6.24
CA ALA A 22 -6.08 -13.64 5.10
C ALA A 22 -6.66 -12.23 5.34
N PRO A 23 -7.41 -11.96 6.43
CA PRO A 23 -7.93 -10.62 6.72
C PRO A 23 -6.82 -9.61 7.04
N GLN A 24 -5.71 -10.07 7.63
CA GLN A 24 -4.55 -9.22 7.89
C GLN A 24 -3.82 -8.81 6.60
N ARG A 25 -3.69 -9.71 5.61
CA ARG A 25 -3.09 -9.40 4.31
C ARG A 25 -3.97 -8.47 3.49
N GLU A 26 -5.29 -8.67 3.55
CA GLU A 26 -6.25 -7.79 2.89
C GLU A 26 -6.18 -6.37 3.46
N SER A 27 -6.16 -6.23 4.79
CA SER A 27 -6.04 -4.92 5.44
C SER A 27 -4.75 -4.18 5.09
N VAL A 28 -3.60 -4.88 5.05
CA VAL A 28 -2.31 -4.29 4.62
C VAL A 28 -2.37 -3.84 3.17
N SER A 29 -2.96 -4.65 2.29
CA SER A 29 -3.08 -4.32 0.86
C SER A 29 -3.95 -3.08 0.65
N MET A 30 -5.09 -3.01 1.34
CA MET A 30 -5.97 -1.85 1.33
C MET A 30 -5.31 -0.60 1.93
N ALA A 31 -4.56 -0.75 3.03
CA ALA A 31 -3.81 0.36 3.63
C ALA A 31 -2.72 0.90 2.68
N LEU A 32 -2.03 0.02 1.94
CA LEU A 32 -1.04 0.43 0.94
C LEU A 32 -1.70 1.18 -0.23
N LEU A 33 -2.80 0.64 -0.77
CA LEU A 33 -3.57 1.30 -1.84
C LEU A 33 -4.04 2.69 -1.41
N ALA A 34 -4.69 2.79 -0.24
CA ALA A 34 -5.15 4.06 0.32
C ALA A 34 -4.00 5.04 0.59
N SER A 35 -2.80 4.55 0.89
CA SER A 35 -1.61 5.40 1.05
C SER A 35 -1.16 5.97 -0.30
N PHE A 36 -1.14 5.15 -1.37
CA PHE A 36 -0.76 5.60 -2.71
C PHE A 36 -1.82 6.43 -3.44
N GLU A 37 -3.10 6.30 -3.10
CA GLU A 37 -4.17 7.18 -3.61
C GLU A 37 -3.99 8.64 -3.18
N GLN A 38 -3.32 8.89 -2.07
CA GLN A 38 -3.05 10.24 -1.59
C GLN A 38 -1.95 10.96 -2.38
N LEU A 39 -1.13 10.23 -3.13
CA LEU A 39 -0.06 10.79 -3.96
C LEU A 39 -0.59 11.28 -5.30
N ALA A 40 -0.04 12.41 -5.78
CA ALA A 40 -0.26 12.83 -7.16
C ALA A 40 0.30 11.78 -8.15
N PRO A 41 -0.20 11.68 -9.39
CA PRO A 41 0.25 10.67 -10.36
C PRO A 41 1.77 10.62 -10.56
N ALA A 42 2.40 11.79 -10.69
CA ALA A 42 3.86 11.89 -10.85
C ALA A 42 4.62 11.45 -9.58
N GLU A 43 4.12 11.80 -8.40
CA GLU A 43 4.71 11.40 -7.11
C GLU A 43 4.67 9.88 -6.96
N ARG A 44 3.54 9.24 -7.30
CA ARG A 44 3.37 7.79 -7.23
C ARG A 44 4.32 7.06 -8.18
N ALA A 45 4.38 7.48 -9.45
CA ALA A 45 5.26 6.89 -10.44
C ALA A 45 6.73 6.97 -10.01
N VAL A 46 7.17 8.16 -9.60
CA VAL A 46 8.54 8.40 -9.13
C VAL A 46 8.85 7.57 -7.87
N PHE A 47 7.92 7.51 -6.91
CA PHE A 47 8.10 6.73 -5.68
C PHE A 47 8.28 5.24 -5.98
N VAL A 48 7.43 4.65 -6.82
CA VAL A 48 7.51 3.24 -7.18
C VAL A 48 8.82 2.94 -7.93
N LEU A 49 9.16 3.74 -8.95
CA LEU A 49 10.38 3.55 -9.73
C LEU A 49 11.65 3.66 -8.87
N ARG A 50 11.66 4.57 -7.88
CA ARG A 50 12.81 4.77 -6.99
C ARG A 50 12.90 3.76 -5.86
N ALA A 51 11.80 3.56 -5.13
CA ALA A 51 11.79 2.80 -3.87
C ALA A 51 11.61 1.28 -4.10
N VAL A 52 10.84 0.88 -5.11
CA VAL A 52 10.56 -0.53 -5.40
C VAL A 52 11.54 -1.07 -6.44
N PHE A 53 11.76 -0.31 -7.51
CA PHE A 53 12.61 -0.74 -8.63
C PHE A 53 14.05 -0.25 -8.54
N GLY A 54 14.39 0.64 -7.59
CA GLY A 54 15.76 1.09 -7.36
C GLY A 54 16.36 2.04 -8.40
N ASN A 55 15.58 2.51 -9.38
CA ASN A 55 16.06 3.42 -10.43
C ASN A 55 16.59 4.72 -9.82
N ASP A 56 17.65 5.29 -10.37
CA ASP A 56 18.11 6.62 -9.96
C ASP A 56 17.29 7.74 -10.61
N HIS A 57 17.40 8.97 -10.07
CA HIS A 57 16.66 10.11 -10.61
C HIS A 57 17.08 10.51 -12.03
N ARG A 58 18.28 10.13 -12.47
CA ARG A 58 18.75 10.37 -13.84
C ARG A 58 17.98 9.46 -14.79
N SER A 59 17.94 8.16 -14.52
CA SER A 59 17.20 7.17 -15.31
C SER A 59 15.70 7.47 -15.34
N ILE A 60 15.10 7.90 -14.22
CA ILE A 60 13.67 8.27 -14.18
C ILE A 60 13.39 9.50 -15.08
N ALA A 61 14.34 10.44 -15.17
CA ALA A 61 14.23 11.66 -15.97
C ALA A 61 14.47 11.45 -17.47
N GLU A 62 14.79 10.24 -17.92
CA GLU A 62 14.84 9.91 -19.35
C GLU A 62 13.43 9.82 -19.97
N THR A 63 12.39 9.78 -19.13
CA THR A 63 11.00 9.88 -19.57
C THR A 63 10.70 11.30 -20.05
N PRO A 64 10.04 11.51 -21.21
CA PRO A 64 9.80 12.84 -21.79
C PRO A 64 9.11 13.85 -20.87
N GLU A 65 8.38 13.36 -19.87
CA GLU A 65 7.54 14.17 -18.98
C GLU A 65 8.27 14.63 -17.70
N SER A 66 9.57 14.37 -17.55
CA SER A 66 10.27 14.60 -16.28
C SER A 66 11.69 15.12 -16.44
N SER A 67 12.12 15.96 -15.48
CA SER A 67 13.51 16.36 -15.30
C SER A 67 14.07 15.72 -14.03
N GLN A 68 15.40 15.64 -13.91
CA GLN A 68 16.03 15.06 -12.72
C GLN A 68 15.66 15.85 -11.44
N ALA A 69 15.50 17.18 -11.56
CA ALA A 69 15.05 18.03 -10.47
C ALA A 69 13.59 17.73 -10.07
N ASN A 70 12.71 17.59 -11.06
CA ASN A 70 11.30 17.21 -10.82
C ASN A 70 11.22 15.84 -10.15
N SER A 71 11.97 14.84 -10.63
CA SER A 71 12.05 13.52 -10.02
C SER A 71 12.46 13.57 -8.53
N ARG A 72 13.48 14.36 -8.18
CA ARG A 72 13.88 14.54 -6.77
C ARG A 72 12.77 15.19 -5.94
N GLN A 73 12.15 16.23 -6.47
CA GLN A 73 11.09 16.97 -5.78
C GLN A 73 9.84 16.09 -5.56
N SER A 74 9.38 15.38 -6.59
CA SER A 74 8.26 14.44 -6.50
C SER A 74 8.54 13.32 -5.50
N TYR A 75 9.75 12.76 -5.47
CA TYR A 75 10.13 11.73 -4.51
C TYR A 75 10.11 12.25 -3.07
N ALA A 76 10.65 13.46 -2.84
CA ALA A 76 10.65 14.09 -1.52
C ALA A 76 9.21 14.36 -1.03
N ARG A 77 8.35 14.92 -1.89
CA ARG A 77 6.93 15.15 -1.59
C ARG A 77 6.17 13.86 -1.30
N ALA A 78 6.37 12.83 -2.11
CA ALA A 78 5.78 11.51 -1.88
C ALA A 78 6.17 10.96 -0.50
N THR A 79 7.47 11.01 -0.17
CA THR A 79 7.99 10.51 1.11
C THR A 79 7.45 11.31 2.29
N GLN A 80 7.37 12.63 2.17
CA GLN A 80 6.77 13.50 3.18
C GLN A 80 5.28 13.15 3.38
N ARG A 81 4.52 13.02 2.29
CA ARG A 81 3.09 12.75 2.34
C ARG A 81 2.76 11.39 2.93
N LEU A 82 3.54 10.36 2.62
CA LEU A 82 3.41 9.03 3.23
C LEU A 82 3.79 9.01 4.72
N ARG A 83 4.64 9.93 5.19
CA ARG A 83 4.96 10.08 6.62
C ARG A 83 3.90 10.86 7.38
N GLU A 84 3.33 11.89 6.77
CA GLU A 84 2.34 12.77 7.38
C GLU A 84 0.92 12.18 7.38
N SER A 85 0.64 11.28 6.44
CA SER A 85 -0.55 10.44 6.46
C SER A 85 -0.18 9.03 6.92
N PRO A 86 -0.07 8.77 8.24
CA PRO A 86 -0.20 7.40 8.69
C PRO A 86 -1.53 6.89 8.13
N ALA A 87 -1.50 5.77 7.42
CA ALA A 87 -2.69 5.15 6.87
C ALA A 87 -3.79 5.24 7.93
N ARG A 88 -4.94 5.88 7.61
CA ARG A 88 -6.06 6.11 8.55
C ARG A 88 -6.77 4.78 8.92
N PHE A 89 -6.02 3.71 9.04
CA PHE A 89 -6.51 2.39 9.37
C PHE A 89 -6.96 2.34 10.83
N GLU A 90 -6.26 3.05 11.73
CA GLU A 90 -6.60 3.15 13.16
C GLU A 90 -8.01 3.72 13.43
N ARG A 91 -8.51 4.60 12.54
CA ARG A 91 -9.79 5.29 12.77
C ARG A 91 -11.04 4.50 12.35
N LEU A 92 -10.87 3.38 11.63
CA LEU A 92 -11.99 2.51 11.25
C LEU A 92 -12.21 1.38 12.27
N THR A 93 -11.19 1.01 13.04
CA THR A 93 -11.32 0.00 14.11
C THR A 93 -11.95 0.56 15.38
N ASP A 94 -11.82 1.88 15.63
CA ASP A 94 -12.41 2.56 16.80
C ASP A 94 -13.93 2.78 16.71
N SER A 95 -14.55 2.63 15.52
CA SER A 95 -16.00 2.81 15.37
C SER A 95 -16.83 1.54 15.62
N TRP A 96 -16.19 0.47 16.11
CA TRP A 96 -16.81 -0.82 16.46
C TRP A 96 -16.53 -1.20 17.92
N SER A 97 -16.52 -0.21 18.82
CA SER A 97 -16.58 -0.38 20.28
C SER A 97 -17.83 0.31 20.82
#